data_AF-A0A178ED38-F1
#
_entry.id   AF-A0A178ED38-F1
#
_cell.length_a   1.000
_cell.length_b   1.000
_cell.length_c   1.000
_cell.angle_alpha   90.00
_cell.angle_beta   90.00
_cell.angle_gamma   90.00
#
_symmetry.space_group_name_H-M   'P 1'
#
loop_
_entity.id
_entity.type
_entity.pdbx_description
1 polymer ?
#
loop_
_entity_poly.entity_id
_entity_poly.type
_entity_poly.pdbx_seq_one_letter_code
_entity_poly.pdbx_strand_id
1 'polypeptide(L)'
;MAQIEDNKTEVTPKPEYCLILYSHGRSPPLFPAPDLKYDLRSIPNPPKALREVSDGRSKRLREHLLSEPKFVDKLRDVEADIRRAMQEKTEEWELEKFESEQIGETDDEKNDDQNQEDKKKGQPKDMDQGDEDEDEESSGDEDEDDEQDDSKTEPENTILLRVGCNCALGHHRSVAFVHELSQLPWPKEWHVEVIHRDLEVKRAGGTRERQKARFRGKGRGFLEHEDA
;
A
#
# COMPACT_ATOMS: atom_id res chain seq x y z
N MET A 1 33.94 -5.05 52.95
CA MET A 1 33.18 -4.24 51.97
C MET A 1 33.27 -4.99 50.65
N ALA A 2 32.25 -5.79 50.32
CA ALA A 2 32.18 -6.49 49.05
C ALA A 2 31.46 -5.57 48.06
N GLN A 3 32.14 -5.22 46.97
CA GLN A 3 31.56 -4.48 45.86
C GLN A 3 30.65 -5.43 45.09
N ILE A 4 29.37 -5.09 45.01
CA ILE A 4 28.40 -5.76 44.14
C ILE A 4 28.55 -5.04 42.81
N GLU A 5 29.21 -5.70 41.84
CA GLU A 5 29.27 -5.23 40.47
C GLU A 5 27.90 -5.44 39.83
N ASP A 6 27.22 -4.34 39.53
CA ASP A 6 25.97 -4.33 38.77
C ASP A 6 26.24 -4.87 37.36
N ASN A 7 25.91 -6.15 37.16
CA ASN A 7 25.89 -6.79 35.85
C ASN A 7 24.85 -6.09 34.97
N LYS A 8 25.33 -5.14 34.17
CA LYS A 8 24.57 -4.48 33.10
C LYS A 8 24.33 -5.52 32.00
N THR A 9 23.24 -6.27 32.10
CA THR A 9 22.78 -7.14 31.00
C THR A 9 22.56 -6.27 29.77
N GLU A 10 23.46 -6.41 28.78
CA GLU A 10 23.27 -5.81 27.47
C GLU A 10 22.03 -6.44 26.83
N VAL A 11 20.94 -5.67 26.79
CA VAL A 11 19.72 -6.07 26.12
C VAL A 11 19.98 -5.86 24.64
N THR A 12 20.36 -6.92 23.95
CA THR A 12 20.40 -6.89 22.47
C THR A 12 19.01 -6.47 21.97
N PRO A 13 18.91 -5.45 21.10
CA PRO A 13 17.62 -4.96 20.65
C PRO A 13 16.93 -6.07 19.83
N LYS A 14 15.73 -6.47 20.29
CA LYS A 14 14.84 -7.39 19.57
C LYS A 14 14.23 -6.64 18.38
N PRO A 15 14.06 -7.25 17.20
CA PRO A 15 13.44 -6.57 16.07
C PRO A 15 11.95 -6.31 16.34
N GLU A 16 11.44 -5.22 15.79
CA GLU A 16 10.01 -4.92 15.75
C GLU A 16 9.41 -5.56 14.50
N TYR A 17 8.19 -6.12 14.61
CA TYR A 17 7.53 -6.81 13.49
C TYR A 17 6.34 -6.00 13.02
N CYS A 18 6.29 -5.65 11.74
CA CYS A 18 5.19 -4.90 11.14
C CYS A 18 4.57 -5.68 9.97
N LEU A 19 3.27 -5.95 10.05
CA LEU A 19 2.46 -6.57 9.00
C LEU A 19 1.49 -5.53 8.45
N ILE A 20 1.70 -5.09 7.19
CA ILE A 20 0.81 -4.14 6.53
C ILE A 20 -0.08 -4.88 5.52
N LEU A 21 -1.39 -4.82 5.74
CA LEU A 21 -2.40 -5.43 4.89
C LEU A 21 -3.08 -4.37 4.02
N TYR A 22 -2.82 -4.43 2.72
CA TYR A 22 -3.42 -3.54 1.73
C TYR A 22 -4.61 -4.18 1.03
N SER A 23 -5.72 -3.46 0.97
CA SER A 23 -6.79 -3.77 0.02
C SER A 23 -6.80 -2.78 -1.14
N HIS A 24 -6.82 -3.27 -2.37
CA HIS A 24 -6.81 -2.38 -3.54
C HIS A 24 -7.53 -2.94 -4.78
N GLY A 25 -7.75 -2.08 -5.77
CA GLY A 25 -8.26 -2.37 -7.11
C GLY A 25 -7.14 -2.83 -8.04
N ARG A 26 -7.49 -3.16 -9.28
CA ARG A 26 -6.51 -3.69 -10.25
C ARG A 26 -5.45 -2.66 -10.65
N SER A 27 -5.84 -1.39 -10.74
CA SER A 27 -5.02 -0.31 -11.26
C SER A 27 -5.19 0.95 -10.41
N PRO A 28 -4.14 1.78 -10.24
CA PRO A 28 -2.73 1.47 -10.54
C PRO A 28 -2.19 0.31 -9.67
N PRO A 29 -1.00 -0.27 -9.93
CA PRO A 29 -0.35 -1.13 -8.95
C PRO A 29 -0.03 -0.37 -7.65
N LEU A 30 0.22 -1.09 -6.55
CA LEU A 30 0.70 -0.47 -5.31
C LEU A 30 2.17 -0.04 -5.48
N PHE A 31 2.51 1.13 -4.94
CA PHE A 31 3.87 1.60 -4.78
C PHE A 31 4.07 1.96 -3.29
N PRO A 32 5.04 1.34 -2.59
CA PRO A 32 5.89 0.24 -3.04
C PRO A 32 5.10 -1.04 -3.34
N ALA A 33 5.71 -1.96 -4.10
CA ALA A 33 5.11 -3.26 -4.38
C ALA A 33 5.00 -4.10 -3.09
N PRO A 34 3.92 -4.88 -2.91
CA PRO A 34 3.79 -5.75 -1.75
C PRO A 34 4.69 -6.99 -1.91
N ASP A 35 5.18 -7.52 -0.78
CA ASP A 35 5.94 -8.78 -0.73
C ASP A 35 5.07 -9.96 -1.16
N LEU A 36 3.79 -9.98 -0.73
CA LEU A 36 2.81 -11.00 -1.08
C LEU A 36 1.62 -10.38 -1.81
N LYS A 37 1.16 -11.00 -2.90
CA LYS A 37 0.04 -10.49 -3.72
C LYS A 37 -1.03 -11.54 -3.98
N TYR A 38 -2.28 -11.18 -3.71
CA TYR A 38 -3.43 -12.09 -3.84
C TYR A 38 -4.57 -11.49 -4.65
N ASP A 39 -4.91 -12.16 -5.76
CA ASP A 39 -6.04 -11.81 -6.60
C ASP A 39 -7.32 -12.52 -6.17
N LEU A 40 -8.28 -11.73 -5.66
CA LEU A 40 -9.55 -12.20 -5.12
C LEU A 40 -10.69 -12.18 -6.16
N ARG A 41 -10.38 -11.98 -7.44
CA ARG A 41 -11.40 -11.94 -8.50
C ARG A 41 -12.02 -13.32 -8.77
N SER A 42 -11.33 -14.40 -8.41
CA SER A 42 -11.81 -15.79 -8.49
C SER A 42 -12.89 -16.13 -7.45
N ILE A 43 -13.00 -15.34 -6.37
CA ILE A 43 -14.01 -15.50 -5.33
C ILE A 43 -15.36 -14.98 -5.85
N PRO A 44 -16.48 -15.68 -5.57
CA PRO A 44 -17.82 -15.22 -5.92
C PRO A 44 -18.08 -13.77 -5.52
N ASN A 45 -18.75 -13.03 -6.41
CA ASN A 45 -19.06 -11.62 -6.19
C ASN A 45 -20.29 -11.51 -5.29
N PRO A 46 -20.29 -10.67 -4.23
CA PRO A 46 -21.47 -10.50 -3.40
C PRO A 46 -22.69 -10.01 -4.20
N PRO A 47 -23.92 -10.31 -3.73
CA PRO A 47 -25.16 -9.89 -4.36
C PRO A 47 -25.17 -8.39 -4.69
N LYS A 48 -25.72 -8.04 -5.86
CA LYS A 48 -25.73 -6.66 -6.36
C LYS A 48 -26.34 -5.69 -5.35
N ALA A 49 -27.49 -6.05 -4.77
CA ALA A 49 -28.18 -5.23 -3.77
C ALA A 49 -27.28 -4.91 -2.56
N LEU A 50 -26.43 -5.86 -2.14
CA LEU A 50 -25.50 -5.67 -1.02
C LEU A 50 -24.32 -4.78 -1.41
N ARG A 51 -23.82 -4.92 -2.64
CA ARG A 51 -22.71 -4.10 -3.17
C ARG A 51 -23.05 -2.63 -3.37
N GLU A 52 -24.31 -2.32 -3.63
CA GLU A 52 -24.76 -0.94 -3.87
C GLU A 52 -24.87 -0.13 -2.57
N VAL A 53 -25.18 -0.78 -1.46
CA VAL A 53 -25.45 -0.12 -0.17
C VAL A 53 -24.32 -0.29 0.85
N SER A 54 -23.30 -1.10 0.54
CA SER A 54 -22.26 -1.45 1.50
C SER A 54 -20.92 -1.74 0.82
N ASP A 55 -19.85 -1.50 1.58
CA ASP A 55 -18.46 -1.86 1.24
C ASP A 55 -17.97 -3.04 2.08
N GLY A 56 -16.71 -3.45 1.88
CA GLY A 56 -16.11 -4.58 2.59
C GLY A 56 -15.96 -4.40 4.10
N ARG A 57 -16.13 -3.19 4.66
CA ARG A 57 -16.11 -2.93 6.11
C ARG A 57 -17.46 -3.20 6.76
N SER A 58 -18.51 -3.43 5.97
CA SER A 58 -19.84 -3.75 6.52
C SER A 58 -19.89 -5.19 7.01
N LYS A 59 -20.39 -5.39 8.25
CA LYS A 59 -20.57 -6.72 8.84
C LYS A 59 -21.39 -7.66 7.93
N ARG A 60 -22.50 -7.15 7.37
CA ARG A 60 -23.39 -7.92 6.50
C ARG A 60 -22.71 -8.45 5.23
N LEU A 61 -21.81 -7.65 4.62
CA LEU A 61 -21.07 -8.09 3.44
C LEU A 61 -20.00 -9.13 3.81
N ARG A 62 -19.31 -8.94 4.93
CA ARG A 62 -18.32 -9.91 5.41
C ARG A 62 -18.95 -11.24 5.78
N GLU A 63 -20.07 -11.25 6.50
CA GLU A 63 -20.80 -12.48 6.83
C GLU A 63 -21.24 -13.25 5.58
N HIS A 64 -21.68 -12.55 4.54
CA HIS A 64 -22.00 -13.19 3.27
C HIS A 64 -20.76 -13.81 2.61
N LEU A 65 -19.62 -13.10 2.57
CA LEU A 65 -18.39 -13.65 2.02
C LEU A 65 -17.84 -14.83 2.85
N LEU A 66 -17.96 -14.78 4.18
CA LEU A 66 -17.59 -15.88 5.07
C LEU A 66 -18.47 -17.13 4.89
N SER A 67 -19.67 -16.98 4.33
CA SER A 67 -20.50 -18.14 3.94
C SER A 67 -20.00 -18.86 2.69
N GLU A 68 -19.11 -18.24 1.91
CA GLU A 68 -18.53 -18.82 0.70
C GLU A 68 -17.27 -19.64 1.04
N PRO A 69 -17.25 -20.97 0.80
CA PRO A 69 -16.11 -21.82 1.16
C PRO A 69 -14.78 -21.34 0.54
N LYS A 70 -14.82 -20.92 -0.73
CA LYS A 70 -13.64 -20.41 -1.43
C LYS A 70 -13.01 -19.18 -0.76
N PHE A 71 -13.81 -18.36 -0.08
CA PHE A 71 -13.30 -17.19 0.64
C PHE A 71 -12.60 -17.61 1.93
N VAL A 72 -13.20 -18.54 2.68
CA VAL A 72 -12.63 -19.08 3.93
C VAL A 72 -11.36 -19.89 3.67
N ASP A 73 -11.36 -20.75 2.66
CA ASP A 73 -10.19 -21.53 2.27
C ASP A 73 -9.05 -20.59 1.87
N LYS A 74 -9.36 -19.56 1.07
CA LYS A 74 -8.35 -18.57 0.68
C LYS A 74 -7.81 -17.77 1.87
N LEU A 75 -8.63 -17.44 2.87
CA LEU A 75 -8.17 -16.80 4.11
C LEU A 75 -7.15 -17.67 4.84
N ARG A 76 -7.42 -18.98 4.98
CA ARG A 76 -6.51 -19.93 5.63
C ARG A 76 -5.19 -20.08 4.88
N ASP A 77 -5.25 -20.20 3.56
CA ASP A 77 -4.05 -20.30 2.71
C ASP A 77 -3.17 -19.05 2.88
N VAL A 78 -3.79 -17.86 2.81
CA VAL A 78 -3.08 -16.59 2.94
C VAL A 78 -2.54 -16.41 4.36
N GLU A 79 -3.27 -16.82 5.40
CA GLU A 79 -2.74 -16.79 6.78
C GLU A 79 -1.46 -17.62 6.90
N ALA A 80 -1.47 -18.85 6.37
CA ALA A 80 -0.31 -19.73 6.43
C ALA A 80 0.89 -19.15 5.65
N ASP A 81 0.65 -18.57 4.48
CA ASP A 81 1.68 -17.90 3.68
C ASP A 81 2.30 -16.70 4.40
N ILE A 82 1.47 -15.85 5.03
CA ILE A 82 1.95 -14.69 5.79
C ILE A 82 2.84 -15.14 6.95
N ARG A 83 2.43 -16.18 7.68
CA ARG A 83 3.23 -16.73 8.79
C ARG A 83 4.59 -17.23 8.32
N ARG A 84 4.60 -17.98 7.20
CA ARG A 84 5.83 -18.49 6.60
C ARG A 84 6.74 -17.35 6.14
N ALA A 85 6.21 -16.38 5.41
CA ALA A 85 6.99 -15.25 4.91
C ALA A 85 7.58 -14.38 6.03
N MET A 86 6.84 -14.16 7.11
CA MET A 86 7.38 -13.41 8.26
C MET A 86 8.51 -14.18 8.95
N GLN A 87 8.38 -15.51 9.08
CA GLN A 87 9.43 -16.35 9.63
C GLN A 87 10.70 -16.27 8.76
N GLU A 88 10.57 -16.40 7.45
CA GLU A 88 11.70 -16.29 6.50
C GLU A 88 12.43 -14.94 6.66
N LYS A 89 11.68 -13.82 6.73
CA LYS A 89 12.27 -12.49 6.99
C LYS A 89 12.93 -12.37 8.37
N THR A 90 12.45 -13.11 9.36
CA THR A 90 13.04 -13.13 10.70
C THR A 90 14.39 -13.84 10.68
N GLU A 91 14.47 -15.00 10.02
CA GLU A 91 15.70 -15.77 9.89
C GLU A 91 16.74 -15.00 9.06
N GLU A 92 16.33 -14.32 7.99
CA GLU A 92 17.20 -13.44 7.18
C GLU A 92 17.80 -12.31 8.03
N TRP A 93 16.97 -11.62 8.81
CA TRP A 93 17.43 -10.56 9.71
C TRP A 93 18.42 -11.06 10.78
N GLU A 94 18.17 -12.24 11.35
CA GLU A 94 19.06 -12.84 12.36
C GLU A 94 20.44 -13.20 11.76
N LEU A 95 20.47 -13.68 10.51
CA LEU A 95 21.72 -13.99 9.80
C LEU A 95 22.53 -12.73 9.47
N GLU A 96 21.91 -11.69 8.93
CA GLU A 96 22.57 -10.42 8.61
C GLU A 96 23.19 -9.78 9.87
N LYS A 97 22.46 -9.84 10.99
CA LYS A 97 22.97 -9.37 12.27
C LYS A 97 24.20 -10.16 12.71
N PHE A 98 24.16 -11.49 12.60
CA PHE A 98 25.30 -12.33 12.98
C PHE A 98 26.55 -12.07 12.12
N GLU A 99 26.39 -11.86 10.81
CA GLU A 99 27.50 -11.55 9.89
C GLU A 99 28.13 -10.19 10.19
N SER A 100 27.32 -9.17 10.46
CA SER A 100 27.83 -7.83 10.81
C SER A 100 28.61 -7.82 12.13
N GLU A 101 28.22 -8.64 13.11
CA GLU A 101 28.94 -8.78 14.39
C GLU A 101 30.30 -9.50 14.23
N GLN A 102 30.46 -10.43 13.28
CA GLN A 102 31.74 -11.13 13.06
C GLN A 102 32.78 -10.29 12.30
N ILE A 103 32.37 -9.34 11.47
CA ILE A 103 33.28 -8.55 10.63
C ILE A 103 33.83 -7.31 11.37
N GLY A 104 33.19 -6.91 12.49
CA GLY A 104 33.59 -5.73 13.27
C GLY A 104 34.86 -5.82 14.12
N GLU A 105 35.58 -6.95 14.13
CA GLU A 105 36.79 -7.15 14.96
C GLU A 105 38.14 -7.03 14.23
N THR A 106 38.15 -6.77 12.92
CA THR A 106 39.41 -6.57 12.16
C THR A 106 39.35 -5.32 11.29
N ASP A 107 39.99 -4.24 11.75
CA ASP A 107 40.75 -3.25 10.97
C ASP A 107 40.66 -1.84 11.57
N ASP A 108 41.23 -1.71 12.76
CA ASP A 108 41.75 -0.44 13.27
C ASP A 108 43.25 -0.37 12.94
N GLU A 109 43.63 -0.46 11.66
CA GLU A 109 44.98 -0.09 11.22
C GLU A 109 45.07 0.30 9.73
N LYS A 110 45.07 1.63 9.52
CA LYS A 110 45.80 2.37 8.46
C LYS A 110 45.37 2.17 7.00
N ASN A 111 44.76 3.21 6.42
CA ASN A 111 45.44 3.95 5.34
C ASN A 111 44.77 5.30 5.08
N ASP A 112 45.43 6.32 5.62
CA ASP A 112 45.39 7.70 5.17
C ASP A 112 46.38 7.77 3.99
N ASP A 113 45.90 7.70 2.74
CA ASP A 113 46.67 8.30 1.65
C ASP A 113 45.78 8.81 0.51
N GLN A 114 46.17 10.01 0.08
CA GLN A 114 45.49 10.91 -0.81
C GLN A 114 45.67 10.44 -2.26
N ASN A 115 44.63 10.52 -3.09
CA ASN A 115 44.86 10.93 -4.48
C ASN A 115 43.62 11.53 -5.15
N GLN A 116 43.64 12.85 -5.29
CA GLN A 116 42.89 13.59 -6.30
C GLN A 116 43.60 13.44 -7.64
N GLU A 117 42.88 13.16 -8.73
CA GLU A 117 43.17 13.79 -10.02
C GLU A 117 42.01 13.64 -11.03
N ASP A 118 41.47 14.81 -11.39
CA ASP A 118 40.94 15.25 -12.68
C ASP A 118 40.88 14.25 -13.86
N LYS A 119 39.70 14.12 -14.50
CA LYS A 119 39.59 14.17 -15.98
C LYS A 119 38.19 14.45 -16.56
N LYS A 120 38.09 15.70 -17.04
CA LYS A 120 37.30 16.26 -18.17
C LYS A 120 36.77 15.32 -19.28
N LYS A 121 35.56 15.72 -19.74
CA LYS A 121 35.05 15.92 -21.13
C LYS A 121 34.63 14.73 -22.00
N GLY A 122 33.40 14.83 -22.54
CA GLY A 122 33.04 14.35 -23.89
C GLY A 122 31.52 14.25 -24.20
N GLN A 123 30.94 15.30 -24.80
CA GLN A 123 29.73 15.27 -25.66
C GLN A 123 30.12 14.78 -27.08
N PRO A 124 29.25 14.16 -27.91
CA PRO A 124 28.14 14.81 -28.69
C PRO A 124 26.84 13.96 -28.77
N LYS A 125 25.61 14.51 -28.87
CA LYS A 125 24.84 15.08 -30.02
C LYS A 125 24.67 14.16 -31.24
N ASP A 126 23.44 13.69 -31.47
CA ASP A 126 22.71 13.45 -32.74
C ASP A 126 21.21 13.35 -32.36
N MET A 127 20.30 14.29 -32.65
CA MET A 127 19.63 14.66 -33.91
C MET A 127 19.00 13.49 -34.67
N ASP A 128 17.72 13.22 -34.39
CA ASP A 128 16.80 12.73 -35.43
C ASP A 128 15.47 13.50 -35.36
N GLN A 129 15.07 13.99 -36.54
CA GLN A 129 13.92 14.84 -36.83
C GLN A 129 12.78 13.96 -37.35
N GLY A 130 11.59 14.13 -36.78
CA GLY A 130 10.37 13.50 -37.29
C GLY A 130 9.13 14.33 -36.95
N ASP A 131 8.92 15.37 -37.76
CA ASP A 131 7.64 16.00 -38.13
C ASP A 131 6.51 14.97 -38.32
N GLU A 132 5.21 15.23 -38.23
CA GLU A 132 4.31 16.36 -37.95
C GLU A 132 2.93 15.67 -37.75
N ASP A 133 2.00 16.27 -36.99
CA ASP A 133 0.57 16.40 -37.33
C ASP A 133 -0.38 16.43 -36.11
N GLU A 134 -0.85 17.65 -35.87
CA GLU A 134 -2.26 18.08 -35.71
C GLU A 134 -3.09 17.68 -34.48
N ASP A 135 -3.27 18.68 -33.61
CA ASP A 135 -4.54 19.25 -33.14
C ASP A 135 -5.56 18.36 -32.41
N GLU A 136 -5.59 18.47 -31.07
CA GLU A 136 -6.85 18.61 -30.32
C GLU A 136 -6.61 19.43 -29.03
N GLU A 137 -7.20 20.62 -28.98
CA GLU A 137 -7.19 21.48 -27.79
C GLU A 137 -8.08 20.90 -26.69
N SER A 138 -7.46 20.35 -25.64
CA SER A 138 -8.13 20.02 -24.38
C SER A 138 -7.53 20.86 -23.26
N SER A 139 -8.29 21.87 -22.83
CA SER A 139 -8.01 22.77 -21.71
C SER A 139 -7.48 22.03 -20.48
N GLY A 140 -6.23 22.36 -20.13
CA GLY A 140 -5.51 21.84 -18.97
C GLY A 140 -6.00 22.46 -17.67
N ASP A 141 -6.52 21.60 -16.80
CA ASP A 141 -6.46 21.80 -15.36
C ASP A 141 -5.17 21.08 -14.91
N GLU A 142 -4.08 21.84 -14.80
CA GLU A 142 -2.81 21.39 -14.24
C GLU A 142 -2.96 21.31 -12.72
N ASP A 143 -3.47 20.18 -12.24
CA ASP A 143 -3.40 19.83 -10.83
C ASP A 143 -1.91 19.54 -10.50
N GLU A 144 -1.28 20.50 -9.81
CA GLU A 144 0.06 20.38 -9.22
C GLU A 144 0.09 19.14 -8.31
N ASP A 145 0.62 18.03 -8.82
CA ASP A 145 0.96 16.84 -8.05
C ASP A 145 2.05 17.22 -7.04
N ASP A 146 1.61 17.51 -5.81
CA ASP A 146 2.45 17.69 -4.63
C ASP A 146 3.14 16.34 -4.32
N GLU A 147 4.31 16.12 -4.94
CA GLU A 147 5.21 15.00 -4.66
C GLU A 147 5.74 15.13 -3.22
N GLN A 148 4.90 14.78 -2.24
CA GLN A 148 5.32 14.55 -0.87
C GLN A 148 6.18 13.29 -0.83
N ASP A 149 7.48 13.49 -1.00
CA ASP A 149 8.56 12.57 -0.63
C ASP A 149 8.58 12.43 0.91
N ASP A 150 7.56 11.76 1.44
CA ASP A 150 7.49 11.25 2.80
C ASP A 150 8.42 10.02 2.90
N SER A 151 9.73 10.26 2.80
CA SER A 151 10.77 9.30 3.18
C SER A 151 10.75 9.13 4.70
N LYS A 152 9.68 8.52 5.22
CA LYS A 152 9.66 7.94 6.55
C LYS A 152 10.89 7.04 6.66
N THR A 153 11.84 7.47 7.48
CA THR A 153 12.97 6.65 7.90
C THR A 153 12.39 5.42 8.59
N GLU A 154 12.24 4.32 7.85
CA GLU A 154 11.87 3.02 8.41
C GLU A 154 12.91 2.71 9.50
N PRO A 155 12.50 2.37 10.73
CA PRO A 155 13.45 2.11 11.80
C PRO A 155 14.34 0.94 11.37
N GLU A 156 15.65 1.12 11.46
CA GLU A 156 16.69 0.14 11.03
C GLU A 156 16.53 -1.27 11.64
N ASN A 157 15.65 -1.43 12.63
CA ASN A 157 15.39 -2.67 13.35
C ASN A 157 13.95 -3.21 13.17
N THR A 158 13.31 -2.93 12.03
CA THR A 158 11.93 -3.35 11.75
C THR A 158 11.88 -4.41 10.65
N ILE A 159 11.32 -5.58 10.97
CA ILE A 159 10.96 -6.60 9.99
C ILE A 159 9.58 -6.26 9.44
N LEU A 160 9.53 -5.82 8.19
CA LEU A 160 8.32 -5.36 7.53
C LEU A 160 7.83 -6.34 6.47
N LEU A 161 6.55 -6.74 6.54
CA LEU A 161 5.88 -7.56 5.53
C LEU A 161 4.63 -6.85 4.99
N ARG A 162 4.60 -6.57 3.69
CA ARG A 162 3.50 -5.93 2.97
C ARG A 162 2.71 -6.97 2.19
N VAL A 163 1.40 -7.02 2.42
CA VAL A 163 0.49 -7.97 1.76
C VAL A 163 -0.57 -7.22 0.97
N GLY A 164 -0.57 -7.39 -0.35
CA GLY A 164 -1.53 -6.78 -1.27
C GLY A 164 -2.66 -7.73 -1.64
N CYS A 165 -3.89 -7.41 -1.23
CA CYS A 165 -5.10 -8.12 -1.61
C CYS A 165 -5.89 -7.30 -2.63
N ASN A 166 -6.02 -7.79 -3.87
CA ASN A 166 -6.66 -7.04 -4.93
C ASN A 166 -7.98 -7.65 -5.40
N CYS A 167 -8.94 -6.79 -5.75
CA CYS A 167 -10.13 -7.19 -6.50
C CYS A 167 -10.34 -6.26 -7.70
N ALA A 168 -11.52 -6.30 -8.33
CA ALA A 168 -11.79 -5.49 -9.52
C ALA A 168 -11.66 -3.99 -9.23
N LEU A 169 -12.40 -3.48 -8.25
CA LEU A 169 -12.47 -2.06 -7.92
C LEU A 169 -11.84 -1.70 -6.57
N GLY A 170 -11.51 -2.68 -5.73
CA GLY A 170 -10.91 -2.43 -4.42
C GLY A 170 -11.90 -2.10 -3.29
N HIS A 171 -13.22 -2.29 -3.48
CA HIS A 171 -14.23 -1.81 -2.51
C HIS A 171 -14.90 -2.90 -1.67
N HIS A 172 -14.98 -4.14 -2.18
CA HIS A 172 -15.80 -5.19 -1.58
C HIS A 172 -14.96 -6.36 -1.10
N ARG A 173 -14.64 -7.31 -1.99
CA ARG A 173 -13.93 -8.56 -1.67
C ARG A 173 -12.59 -8.31 -0.99
N SER A 174 -11.74 -7.45 -1.55
CA SER A 174 -10.41 -7.16 -0.99
C SER A 174 -10.47 -6.49 0.38
N VAL A 175 -11.36 -5.51 0.55
CA VAL A 175 -11.55 -4.81 1.83
C VAL A 175 -12.06 -5.78 2.90
N ALA A 176 -13.07 -6.58 2.57
CA ALA A 176 -13.60 -7.60 3.48
C ALA A 176 -12.53 -8.63 3.86
N PHE A 177 -11.77 -9.11 2.87
CA PHE A 177 -10.72 -10.11 3.08
C PHE A 177 -9.63 -9.59 4.02
N VAL A 178 -9.13 -8.37 3.80
CA VAL A 178 -8.13 -7.74 4.67
C VAL A 178 -8.67 -7.51 6.09
N HIS A 179 -9.94 -7.11 6.21
CA HIS A 179 -10.56 -6.92 7.53
C HIS A 179 -10.72 -8.24 8.29
N GLU A 180 -10.98 -9.35 7.60
CA GLU A 180 -11.02 -10.67 8.25
C GLU A 180 -9.60 -11.15 8.60
N LEU A 181 -8.61 -10.94 7.73
CA LEU A 181 -7.21 -11.23 8.05
C LEU A 181 -6.70 -10.48 9.29
N SER A 182 -7.02 -9.19 9.43
CA SER A 182 -6.54 -8.39 10.57
C SER A 182 -7.15 -8.80 11.91
N GLN A 183 -8.27 -9.52 11.90
CA GLN A 183 -8.92 -10.05 13.10
C GLN A 183 -8.38 -11.42 13.54
N LEU A 184 -7.49 -12.04 12.76
CA LEU A 184 -6.88 -13.31 13.11
C LEU A 184 -5.94 -13.17 14.33
N PRO A 185 -5.69 -14.25 15.09
CA PRO A 185 -4.79 -14.23 16.24
C PRO A 185 -3.33 -14.22 15.77
N TRP A 186 -2.85 -13.06 15.34
CA TRP A 186 -1.44 -12.82 15.06
C TRP A 186 -0.61 -12.84 16.35
N PRO A 187 0.70 -13.15 16.27
CA PRO A 187 1.61 -12.99 17.41
C PRO A 187 1.51 -11.57 18.00
N LYS A 188 1.61 -11.44 19.33
CA LYS A 188 1.38 -10.17 20.02
C LYS A 188 2.46 -9.14 19.75
N GLU A 189 3.64 -9.61 19.35
CA GLU A 189 4.78 -8.82 18.92
C GLU A 189 4.60 -8.21 17.53
N TRP A 190 3.60 -8.64 16.76
CA TRP A 190 3.34 -8.09 15.43
C TRP A 190 2.42 -6.89 15.52
N HIS A 191 2.90 -5.75 15.01
CA HIS A 191 2.06 -4.60 14.71
C HIS A 191 1.33 -4.86 13.39
N VAL A 192 -0.01 -4.91 13.41
CA VAL A 192 -0.82 -5.14 12.22
C VAL A 192 -1.49 -3.84 11.79
N GLU A 193 -1.14 -3.36 10.60
CA GLU A 193 -1.72 -2.17 9.98
C GLU A 193 -2.62 -2.57 8.80
N VAL A 194 -3.76 -1.88 8.66
CA VAL A 194 -4.73 -2.12 7.58
C VAL A 194 -4.92 -0.85 6.77
N ILE A 195 -4.65 -0.95 5.46
CA ILE A 195 -4.73 0.19 4.53
C ILE A 195 -5.71 -0.13 3.39
N HIS A 196 -6.68 0.76 3.18
CA HIS A 196 -7.71 0.62 2.15
C HIS A 196 -7.59 1.71 1.09
N ARG A 197 -6.77 1.47 0.06
CA ARG A 197 -6.42 2.48 -0.95
C ARG A 197 -7.63 3.15 -1.63
N ASP A 198 -8.60 2.36 -2.07
CA ASP A 198 -9.69 2.88 -2.93
C ASP A 198 -10.94 3.32 -2.16
N LEU A 199 -10.98 3.23 -0.83
CA LEU A 199 -12.18 3.61 -0.06
C LEU A 199 -12.28 5.10 0.22
N GLU A 200 -11.15 5.80 0.31
CA GLU A 200 -11.10 7.22 0.70
C GLU A 200 -11.19 8.16 -0.49
N VAL A 201 -10.93 7.65 -1.70
CA VAL A 201 -11.13 8.39 -2.94
C VAL A 201 -12.63 8.59 -3.13
N LYS A 202 -13.13 9.74 -2.63
CA LYS A 202 -14.45 10.23 -2.98
C LYS A 202 -14.50 10.26 -4.49
N ARG A 203 -15.24 9.34 -5.10
CA ARG A 203 -15.49 9.39 -6.55
C ARG A 203 -16.02 10.79 -6.83
N ALA A 204 -15.22 11.63 -7.47
CA ALA A 204 -15.62 12.98 -7.87
C ALA A 204 -17.00 12.85 -8.48
N GLY A 205 -18.00 13.50 -7.83
CA GLY A 205 -19.42 13.19 -7.94
C GLY A 205 -19.79 12.70 -9.33
N GLY A 206 -20.01 11.37 -9.43
CA GLY A 206 -20.14 10.69 -10.71
C GLY A 206 -21.11 11.43 -11.60
N THR A 207 -20.86 11.41 -12.91
CA THR A 207 -21.57 12.12 -14.00
C THR A 207 -23.08 12.33 -13.79
N ARG A 208 -23.74 11.42 -13.07
CA ARG A 208 -25.14 11.50 -12.62
C ARG A 208 -25.47 12.69 -11.69
N GLU A 209 -24.56 13.12 -10.81
CA GLU A 209 -24.76 14.28 -9.93
C GLU A 209 -24.62 15.58 -10.73
N ARG A 210 -23.64 15.66 -11.64
CA ARG A 210 -23.54 16.72 -12.66
C ARG A 210 -24.77 16.76 -13.59
N GLN A 211 -25.30 15.60 -13.99
CA GLN A 211 -26.55 15.53 -14.78
C GLN A 211 -27.77 16.01 -13.98
N LYS A 212 -27.89 15.65 -12.70
CA LYS A 212 -29.00 16.08 -11.83
C LYS A 212 -28.94 17.58 -11.54
N ALA A 213 -27.75 18.17 -11.42
CA ALA A 213 -27.56 19.61 -11.31
C ALA A 213 -28.02 20.34 -12.58
N ARG A 214 -27.71 19.81 -13.78
CA ARG A 214 -28.16 20.41 -15.06
C ARG A 214 -29.68 20.44 -15.23
N PHE A 215 -30.41 19.45 -14.73
CA PHE A 215 -31.87 19.44 -14.83
C PHE A 215 -32.55 20.39 -13.84
N ARG A 216 -31.94 20.69 -12.69
CA ARG A 216 -32.52 21.64 -11.71
C ARG A 216 -32.45 23.10 -12.14
N GLY A 217 -31.52 23.46 -13.02
CA GLY A 217 -31.37 24.84 -13.51
C GLY A 217 -32.39 25.29 -14.55
N LYS A 218 -33.11 24.37 -15.22
CA LYS A 218 -33.90 24.69 -16.43
C LYS A 218 -35.41 24.83 -16.21
N GLY A 219 -35.89 24.73 -14.97
CA GLY A 219 -37.32 24.68 -14.63
C GLY A 219 -37.94 25.95 -14.02
N ARG A 220 -37.24 27.09 -13.96
CA ARG A 220 -37.69 28.26 -13.16
C ARG A 220 -37.98 29.55 -13.95
N GLY A 221 -38.31 29.46 -15.24
CA GLY A 221 -38.50 30.65 -16.09
C GLY A 221 -39.71 30.67 -17.02
N PHE A 222 -40.76 29.86 -16.81
CA PHE A 222 -41.87 29.76 -17.77
C PHE A 222 -43.27 29.97 -17.18
N LEU A 223 -43.49 30.95 -16.29
CA LEU A 223 -44.86 31.32 -15.91
C LEU A 223 -44.95 32.68 -15.23
N GLU A 224 -44.62 33.75 -15.95
CA GLU A 224 -45.16 35.09 -15.66
C GLU A 224 -45.41 35.83 -16.98
N HIS A 225 -46.54 35.52 -17.64
CA HIS A 225 -47.19 36.47 -18.51
C HIS A 225 -48.71 36.28 -18.45
N GLU A 226 -49.41 37.42 -18.46
CA GLU A 226 -50.88 37.61 -18.50
C GLU A 226 -51.55 37.45 -17.11
N ASP A 227 -52.29 38.39 -16.53
CA ASP A 227 -53.03 39.55 -17.03
C ASP A 227 -53.25 40.59 -15.90
N ALA A 228 -53.14 41.89 -16.21
CA ALA A 228 -54.02 42.99 -15.73
C ALA A 228 -53.51 44.36 -16.21
#